data_AF-A0A1W6A7U5-F1
#
_entry.id   AF-A0A1W6A7U5-F1
#
_cell.length_a   1.000
_cell.length_b   1.000
_cell.length_c   1.000
_cell.angle_alpha   90.00
_cell.angle_beta   90.00
_cell.angle_gamma   90.00
#
_symmetry.space_group_name_H-M   'P 1'
#
loop_
_entity.id
_entity.type
_entity.pdbx_description
1 polymer ?
#
loop_
_entity_poly.entity_id
_entity_poly.type
_entity_poly.pdbx_seq_one_letter_code
_entity_poly.pdbx_strand_id
1 'polypeptide(L)'
;MDHRIIRSQEIIEELLTISLNTEQWKALARRSGISPLEVFGENYTNPQKADALVERAMQFDKEEDLIRIAADLSCAAVIVEEQSNSNRTTFSKLDTQLAIKLGELYQELLVKLNEAEEEYEEEEFSGANENVDDGNEIIEFKRKLRDVAEFSPSNCIHAIDSKNENTVLKRKAKKLGFDKYEELIKKMRNYYNKRILSRYPPNLYNADKRLEIMIDELFEFLPASFQDDDAIDYLNGIIFDTTFQCKIFNE
;
A
#
# COMPACT_ATOMS: atom_id res chain seq x y z
N MET A 1 24.94 30.31 -22.41
CA MET A 1 24.14 29.62 -21.38
C MET A 1 25.05 28.65 -20.68
N ASP A 2 25.04 28.65 -19.36
CA ASP A 2 25.91 27.80 -18.57
C ASP A 2 25.45 26.34 -18.74
N HIS A 3 26.33 25.47 -19.24
CA HIS A 3 26.03 24.06 -19.47
C HIS A 3 25.56 23.36 -18.17
N ARG A 4 25.96 23.88 -17.01
CA ARG A 4 25.51 23.39 -15.70
C ARG A 4 24.03 23.64 -15.43
N ILE A 5 23.50 24.79 -15.84
CA ILE A 5 22.08 25.16 -15.62
C ILE A 5 21.15 24.30 -16.50
N ILE A 6 21.57 24.00 -17.73
CA ILE A 6 20.81 23.12 -18.62
C ILE A 6 20.79 21.71 -18.03
N ARG A 7 21.97 21.23 -17.58
CA ARG A 7 22.09 19.89 -17.01
C ARG A 7 21.31 19.71 -15.71
N SER A 8 21.29 20.71 -14.82
CA SER A 8 20.49 20.65 -13.60
C SER A 8 19.01 20.53 -13.90
N GLN A 9 18.52 21.31 -14.87
CA GLN A 9 17.11 21.31 -15.25
C GLN A 9 16.67 19.97 -15.85
N GLU A 10 17.52 19.35 -16.69
CA GLU A 10 17.27 18.01 -17.24
C GLU A 10 17.12 16.96 -16.13
N ILE A 11 18.00 16.97 -15.13
CA ILE A 11 17.96 16.01 -14.01
C ILE A 11 16.72 16.24 -13.14
N ILE A 12 16.35 17.51 -12.88
CA ILE A 12 15.14 17.86 -12.12
C ILE A 12 13.90 17.30 -12.82
N GLU A 13 13.75 17.58 -14.11
CA GLU A 13 12.61 17.11 -14.90
C GLU A 13 12.53 15.58 -14.90
N GLU A 14 13.67 14.90 -15.11
CA GLU A 14 13.72 13.44 -15.12
C GLU A 14 13.38 12.85 -13.74
N LEU A 15 13.90 13.41 -12.63
CA LEU A 15 13.52 12.99 -11.27
C LEU A 15 12.02 13.16 -11.00
N LEU A 16 11.41 14.22 -11.53
CA LEU A 16 9.97 14.46 -11.38
C LEU A 16 9.13 13.45 -12.17
N THR A 17 9.60 12.97 -13.32
CA THR A 17 8.91 11.90 -14.06
C THR A 17 8.88 10.57 -13.31
N ILE A 18 9.93 10.28 -12.53
CA ILE A 18 10.05 9.05 -11.73
C ILE A 18 9.03 9.02 -10.58
N SER A 19 8.44 10.16 -10.21
CA SER A 19 7.33 10.27 -9.25
C SER A 19 7.63 9.64 -7.88
N LEU A 20 8.83 9.93 -7.35
CA LEU A 20 9.27 9.40 -6.06
C LEU A 20 8.37 9.88 -4.90
N ASN A 21 8.06 8.96 -3.99
CA ASN A 21 7.39 9.25 -2.72
C ASN A 21 8.37 9.84 -1.68
N THR A 22 7.83 10.32 -0.56
CA THR A 22 8.61 11.03 0.47
C THR A 22 9.78 10.20 1.05
N GLU A 23 9.60 8.89 1.24
CA GLU A 23 10.66 8.04 1.76
C GLU A 23 11.72 7.71 0.69
N GLN A 24 11.31 7.56 -0.56
CA GLN A 24 12.23 7.42 -1.69
C GLN A 24 13.09 8.67 -1.89
N TRP A 25 12.54 9.88 -1.70
CA TRP A 25 13.34 11.12 -1.69
C TRP A 25 14.40 11.13 -0.60
N LYS A 26 14.05 10.70 0.63
CA LYS A 26 15.01 10.57 1.73
C LYS A 26 16.07 9.51 1.42
N ALA A 27 15.67 8.38 0.85
CA ALA A 27 16.60 7.31 0.46
C ALA A 27 17.54 7.76 -0.68
N LEU A 28 17.04 8.53 -1.66
CA LEU A 28 17.83 9.08 -2.75
C LEU A 28 18.93 10.01 -2.22
N ALA A 29 18.57 10.93 -1.31
CA ALA A 29 19.54 11.81 -0.66
C ALA A 29 20.60 10.98 0.10
N ARG A 30 20.20 10.03 0.95
CA ARG A 30 21.13 9.19 1.72
C ARG A 30 22.08 8.40 0.83
N ARG A 31 21.57 7.75 -0.21
CA ARG A 31 22.37 6.95 -1.16
C ARG A 31 23.31 7.79 -2.00
N SER A 32 22.96 9.06 -2.22
CA SER A 32 23.84 10.05 -2.83
C SER A 32 24.85 10.65 -1.82
N GLY A 33 24.85 10.17 -0.57
CA GLY A 33 25.71 10.65 0.49
C GLY A 33 25.40 12.09 0.92
N ILE A 34 24.13 12.47 0.85
CA ILE A 34 23.59 13.77 1.25
C ILE A 34 22.59 13.54 2.39
N SER A 35 22.70 14.30 3.48
CA SER A 35 21.77 14.17 4.60
C SER A 35 20.39 14.75 4.21
N PRO A 36 19.28 13.98 4.29
CA PRO A 36 17.96 14.50 3.94
C PRO A 36 17.53 15.70 4.78
N LEU A 37 17.98 15.78 6.03
CA LEU A 37 17.68 16.88 6.96
C LEU A 37 18.38 18.19 6.58
N GLU A 38 19.44 18.12 5.78
CA GLU A 38 20.19 19.29 5.30
C GLU A 38 19.61 19.85 3.99
N VAL A 39 18.67 19.15 3.36
CA VAL A 39 18.17 19.47 2.00
C VAL A 39 16.66 19.61 1.94
N PHE A 40 15.90 18.83 2.73
CA PHE A 40 14.45 18.85 2.69
C PHE A 40 13.86 19.54 3.93
N GLY A 41 13.02 20.55 3.71
CA GLY A 41 12.08 21.01 4.73
C GLY A 41 10.89 20.07 4.87
N GLU A 42 10.28 20.01 6.05
CA GLU A 42 9.10 19.14 6.32
C GLU A 42 7.93 19.38 5.35
N ASN A 43 7.83 20.59 4.77
CA ASN A 43 6.76 21.00 3.86
C ASN A 43 7.20 21.15 2.40
N TYR A 44 8.34 20.58 2.01
CA TYR A 44 8.82 20.73 0.62
C TYR A 44 7.98 19.90 -0.34
N THR A 45 7.56 20.52 -1.45
CA THR A 45 6.96 19.81 -2.59
C THR A 45 8.01 19.00 -3.34
N ASN A 46 7.60 18.03 -4.16
CA ASN A 46 8.53 17.23 -4.95
C ASN A 46 9.43 18.06 -5.89
N PRO A 47 8.93 19.11 -6.57
CA PRO A 47 9.79 20.06 -7.30
C PRO A 47 10.84 20.73 -6.40
N GLN A 48 10.44 21.20 -5.22
CA GLN A 48 11.37 21.84 -4.27
C GLN A 48 12.42 20.85 -3.74
N LYS A 49 12.06 19.58 -3.54
CA LYS A 49 12.99 18.51 -3.16
C LYS A 49 13.97 18.21 -4.30
N ALA A 50 13.48 18.14 -5.54
CA ALA A 50 14.31 17.91 -6.72
C ALA A 50 15.33 19.04 -6.91
N ASP A 51 14.88 20.29 -6.88
CA ASP A 51 15.74 21.48 -7.01
C ASP A 51 16.83 21.49 -5.94
N ALA A 52 16.44 21.38 -4.67
CA ALA A 52 17.38 21.44 -3.55
C ALA A 52 18.39 20.27 -3.56
N LEU A 53 17.95 19.07 -3.93
CA LEU A 53 18.82 17.90 -3.98
C LEU A 53 19.80 17.97 -5.15
N VAL A 54 19.33 18.38 -6.33
CA VAL A 54 20.18 18.51 -7.53
C VAL A 54 21.21 19.62 -7.32
N GLU A 55 20.81 20.77 -6.77
CA GLU A 55 21.74 21.85 -6.43
C GLU A 55 22.82 21.35 -5.45
N ARG A 56 22.41 20.61 -4.40
CA ARG A 56 23.35 20.08 -3.42
C ARG A 56 24.26 18.99 -4.01
N ALA A 57 23.75 18.13 -4.88
CA ALA A 57 24.54 17.08 -5.53
C ALA A 57 25.57 17.66 -6.49
N MET A 58 25.23 18.71 -7.24
CA MET A 58 26.17 19.41 -8.12
C MET A 58 27.30 20.12 -7.37
N GLN A 59 27.04 20.60 -6.14
CA GLN A 59 28.11 21.17 -5.30
C GLN A 59 29.15 20.13 -4.88
N PHE A 60 28.79 18.85 -4.91
CA PHE A 60 29.66 17.73 -4.51
C PHE A 60 30.08 16.83 -5.68
N ASP A 61 29.76 17.22 -6.93
CA ASP A 61 29.99 16.44 -8.16
C ASP A 61 29.40 15.01 -8.06
N LYS A 62 28.14 14.89 -7.60
CA LYS A 62 27.42 13.61 -7.40
C LYS A 62 26.13 13.49 -8.21
N GLU A 63 25.87 14.44 -9.11
CA GLU A 63 24.62 14.54 -9.86
C GLU A 63 24.42 13.40 -10.89
N GLU A 64 25.51 12.82 -11.40
CA GLU A 64 25.45 11.77 -12.44
C GLU A 64 24.73 10.51 -11.97
N ASP A 65 24.80 10.23 -10.67
CA ASP A 65 24.22 9.02 -10.08
C ASP A 65 22.76 9.22 -9.63
N LEU A 66 22.25 10.45 -9.57
CA LEU A 66 20.91 10.74 -9.02
C LEU A 66 19.81 10.01 -9.79
N ILE A 67 19.84 10.06 -11.12
CA ILE A 67 18.81 9.41 -11.96
C ILE A 67 18.90 7.89 -11.84
N ARG A 68 20.11 7.32 -11.84
CA ARG A 68 20.30 5.88 -11.69
C ARG A 68 19.77 5.41 -10.34
N ILE A 69 20.13 6.09 -9.25
CA ILE A 69 19.67 5.76 -7.91
C ILE A 69 18.15 5.97 -7.79
N ALA A 70 17.59 7.03 -8.38
CA ALA A 70 16.15 7.28 -8.38
C ALA A 70 15.39 6.19 -9.15
N ALA A 71 15.87 5.80 -10.32
CA ALA A 71 15.32 4.69 -11.09
C ALA A 71 15.39 3.38 -10.29
N ASP A 72 16.52 3.10 -9.65
CA ASP A 72 16.68 1.94 -8.77
C ASP A 72 15.72 1.98 -7.59
N LEU A 73 15.49 3.15 -6.97
CA LEU A 73 14.56 3.34 -5.85
C LEU A 73 13.09 3.26 -6.28
N SER A 74 12.78 3.63 -7.53
CA SER A 74 11.45 3.49 -8.12
C SER A 74 11.14 2.03 -8.49
N CYS A 75 12.17 1.26 -8.89
CA CYS A 75 12.03 -0.15 -9.26
C CYS A 75 12.16 -1.09 -8.05
N ALA A 76 13.00 -0.73 -7.07
CA ALA A 76 13.15 -1.48 -5.83
C ALA A 76 12.02 -1.12 -4.87
N ALA A 77 11.29 -2.13 -4.40
CA ALA A 77 10.52 -1.99 -3.16
C ALA A 77 11.55 -1.74 -2.05
N VAL A 78 11.78 -0.48 -1.68
CA VAL A 78 12.82 -0.12 -0.72
C VAL A 78 12.36 -0.59 0.65
N ILE A 79 12.74 -1.82 1.01
CA ILE A 79 12.84 -2.26 2.39
C ILE A 79 13.97 -1.43 3.00
N VAL A 80 13.62 -0.34 3.69
CA VAL A 80 14.57 0.38 4.54
C VAL A 80 14.72 -0.43 5.82
N GLU A 81 15.59 -1.42 5.82
CA GLU A 81 16.30 -1.77 7.03
C GLU A 81 17.35 -0.69 7.25
N GLU A 82 17.18 0.16 8.26
CA GLU A 82 18.34 0.85 8.82
C GLU A 82 18.16 1.08 10.32
N GLN A 83 19.07 0.43 11.04
CA GLN A 83 19.38 0.65 12.44
C GLN A 83 19.79 2.11 12.65
N SER A 84 19.11 2.83 13.54
CA SER A 84 19.75 3.77 14.47
C SER A 84 18.75 4.33 15.48
N ASN A 85 19.02 4.03 16.74
CA ASN A 85 18.30 4.51 17.91
C ASN A 85 18.55 6.01 18.11
N SER A 86 17.61 6.85 17.71
CA SER A 86 17.19 8.06 18.45
C SER A 86 15.99 8.66 17.73
N ASN A 87 14.92 9.02 18.44
CA ASN A 87 13.62 9.56 17.97
C ASN A 87 12.43 8.58 17.94
N ARG A 88 12.54 7.41 18.60
CA ARG A 88 11.47 6.39 18.66
C ARG A 88 10.21 6.76 19.45
N THR A 89 10.12 7.92 20.11
CA THR A 89 9.01 8.19 21.04
C THR A 89 7.79 8.86 20.41
N THR A 90 7.93 9.58 19.30
CA THR A 90 6.83 10.26 18.60
C THR A 90 6.30 9.44 17.43
N PHE A 91 7.18 8.88 16.59
CA PHE A 91 6.78 8.00 15.49
C PHE A 91 6.12 6.70 15.97
N SER A 92 6.61 6.11 17.07
CA SER A 92 5.98 4.89 17.61
C SER A 92 4.57 5.13 18.13
N LYS A 93 4.27 6.33 18.64
CA LYS A 93 2.92 6.70 19.11
C LYS A 93 1.95 6.91 17.95
N LEU A 94 2.36 7.62 16.89
CA LEU A 94 1.54 7.81 15.69
C LEU A 94 1.22 6.46 15.03
N ASP A 95 2.23 5.62 14.84
CA ASP A 95 2.09 4.26 14.32
C ASP A 95 1.25 3.36 15.26
N THR A 96 1.19 3.66 16.56
CA THR A 96 0.31 2.91 17.50
C THR A 96 -1.14 3.37 17.34
N GLN A 97 -1.40 4.66 17.19
CA GLN A 97 -2.74 5.19 16.92
C GLN A 97 -3.29 4.69 15.58
N LEU A 98 -2.46 4.67 14.53
CA LEU A 98 -2.82 4.10 13.24
C LEU A 98 -3.14 2.60 13.35
N ALA A 99 -2.33 1.82 14.09
CA ALA A 99 -2.61 0.41 14.31
C ALA A 99 -3.89 0.17 15.15
N ILE A 100 -4.21 1.05 16.09
CA ILE A 100 -5.48 1.00 16.85
C ILE A 100 -6.65 1.31 15.91
N LYS A 101 -6.59 2.41 15.14
CA LYS A 101 -7.63 2.80 14.17
C LYS A 101 -7.88 1.67 13.17
N LEU A 102 -6.82 1.06 12.65
CA LEU A 102 -6.90 -0.10 11.77
C LEU A 102 -7.58 -1.30 12.45
N GLY A 103 -7.18 -1.59 13.70
CA GLY A 103 -7.76 -2.68 14.48
C GLY A 103 -9.25 -2.49 14.78
N GLU A 104 -9.67 -1.28 15.12
CA GLU A 104 -11.07 -0.90 15.34
C GLU A 104 -11.87 -1.02 14.05
N LEU A 105 -11.34 -0.48 12.93
CA LEU A 105 -11.95 -0.64 11.61
C LEU A 105 -12.16 -2.11 11.27
N TYR A 106 -11.18 -2.97 11.54
CA TYR A 106 -11.32 -4.42 11.31
C TYR A 106 -12.41 -5.07 12.13
N GLN A 107 -12.57 -4.68 13.39
CA GLN A 107 -13.63 -5.23 14.24
C GLN A 107 -15.00 -4.79 13.73
N GLU A 108 -15.17 -3.52 13.38
CA GLU A 108 -16.42 -3.02 12.81
C GLU A 108 -16.77 -3.71 11.49
N LEU A 109 -15.78 -3.85 10.60
CA LEU A 109 -15.96 -4.56 9.33
C LEU A 109 -16.37 -6.02 9.56
N LEU A 110 -15.73 -6.70 10.51
CA LEU A 110 -16.04 -8.09 10.84
C LEU A 110 -17.47 -8.25 11.37
N VAL A 111 -17.92 -7.33 12.23
CA VAL A 111 -19.32 -7.32 12.71
C VAL A 111 -20.27 -7.16 11.54
N LYS A 112 -20.04 -6.19 10.65
CA LYS A 112 -20.91 -5.94 9.49
C LYS A 112 -20.90 -7.05 8.46
N LEU A 113 -19.76 -7.68 8.23
CA LEU A 113 -19.68 -8.85 7.36
C LEU A 113 -20.40 -10.06 7.95
N ASN A 114 -20.40 -10.22 9.28
CA ASN A 114 -21.20 -11.26 9.94
C ASN A 114 -22.71 -10.98 9.80
N GLU A 115 -23.15 -9.74 10.04
CA GLU A 115 -24.56 -9.34 9.82
C GLU A 115 -24.99 -9.57 8.36
N ALA A 116 -24.13 -9.22 7.41
CA ALA A 116 -24.40 -9.45 5.99
C ALA A 116 -24.44 -10.96 5.64
N GLU A 117 -23.62 -11.80 6.29
CA GLU A 117 -23.60 -13.24 6.04
C GLU A 117 -24.86 -13.96 6.53
N GLU A 118 -25.45 -13.52 7.65
CA GLU A 118 -26.73 -14.03 8.14
C GLU A 118 -27.88 -13.79 7.14
N GLU A 119 -27.76 -12.80 6.24
CA GLU A 119 -28.71 -12.56 5.14
C GLU A 119 -28.56 -13.59 3.99
N TYR A 120 -27.44 -14.33 3.93
CA TYR A 120 -27.07 -15.25 2.83
C TYR A 120 -27.10 -16.74 3.20
N GLU A 121 -27.62 -17.12 4.36
CA GLU A 121 -27.60 -18.49 4.90
C GLU A 121 -28.51 -19.52 4.20
N GLU A 122 -28.92 -19.31 2.93
CA GLU A 122 -29.62 -20.38 2.18
C GLU A 122 -28.72 -21.22 1.26
N GLU A 123 -27.46 -20.85 0.97
CA GLU A 123 -26.58 -21.69 0.13
C GLU A 123 -25.12 -21.75 0.64
N GLU A 124 -24.75 -22.90 1.20
CA GLU A 124 -23.36 -23.27 1.53
C GLU A 124 -22.55 -23.55 0.26
N PHE A 125 -21.63 -22.66 -0.11
CA PHE A 125 -20.62 -22.95 -1.11
C PHE A 125 -19.44 -23.67 -0.45
N SER A 126 -19.40 -25.00 -0.58
CA SER A 126 -18.32 -25.87 -0.11
C SER A 126 -17.08 -25.76 -1.02
N GLY A 127 -16.45 -24.58 -1.02
CA GLY A 127 -15.20 -24.29 -1.74
C GLY A 127 -14.01 -24.11 -0.80
N ALA A 128 -13.85 -25.03 0.16
CA ALA A 128 -12.70 -25.06 1.06
C ALA A 128 -11.46 -25.53 0.29
N ASN A 129 -10.55 -24.61 0.00
CA ASN A 129 -9.14 -24.94 -0.21
C ASN A 129 -8.37 -24.40 0.99
N GLU A 130 -7.90 -25.33 1.82
CA GLU A 130 -7.06 -25.13 3.01
C GLU A 130 -5.62 -24.72 2.63
N ASN A 131 -5.44 -23.61 1.92
CA ASN A 131 -4.10 -23.08 1.63
C ASN A 131 -3.99 -21.64 2.12
N VAL A 132 -3.97 -21.47 3.44
CA VAL A 132 -3.47 -20.23 4.06
C VAL A 132 -1.95 -20.34 4.06
N ASP A 133 -1.31 -19.59 3.17
CA ASP A 133 0.14 -19.64 2.97
C ASP A 133 0.87 -18.78 4.04
N ASP A 134 1.73 -19.42 4.82
CA ASP A 134 2.39 -18.86 6.00
C ASP A 134 3.60 -17.99 5.59
N GLY A 135 3.34 -16.69 5.42
CA GLY A 135 4.23 -15.61 5.86
C GLY A 135 5.61 -15.39 5.21
N ASN A 136 6.12 -16.29 4.37
CA ASN A 136 7.46 -16.20 3.78
C ASN A 136 7.39 -16.23 2.25
N GLU A 137 7.32 -15.07 1.59
CA GLU A 137 7.96 -14.79 0.28
C GLU A 137 7.52 -13.42 -0.27
N ILE A 138 8.36 -12.40 -0.10
CA ILE A 138 8.19 -11.07 -0.71
C ILE A 138 8.37 -11.13 -2.25
N ILE A 139 9.08 -12.15 -2.75
CA ILE A 139 9.31 -12.39 -4.18
C ILE A 139 8.09 -13.04 -4.86
N GLU A 140 7.25 -13.79 -4.14
CA GLU A 140 6.03 -14.40 -4.68
C GLU A 140 4.87 -13.41 -4.82
N PHE A 141 4.83 -12.33 -4.04
CA PHE A 141 3.68 -11.42 -4.06
C PHE A 141 3.46 -10.74 -5.41
N LYS A 142 4.51 -10.19 -6.02
CA LYS A 142 4.42 -9.51 -7.33
C LYS A 142 4.08 -10.49 -8.46
N ARG A 143 4.49 -11.76 -8.36
CA ARG A 143 4.20 -12.80 -9.34
C ARG A 143 2.78 -13.32 -9.16
N LYS A 144 2.38 -13.68 -7.93
CA LYS A 144 1.02 -14.10 -7.59
C LYS A 144 0.00 -13.02 -7.93
N LEU A 145 0.26 -11.73 -7.69
CA LEU A 145 -0.72 -10.68 -8.02
C LEU A 145 -0.95 -10.53 -9.54
N ARG A 146 0.11 -10.73 -10.34
CA ARG A 146 0.05 -10.72 -11.81
C ARG A 146 -0.59 -11.99 -12.40
N ASP A 147 -0.43 -13.13 -11.70
CA ASP A 147 -0.87 -14.45 -12.18
C ASP A 147 -2.18 -14.92 -11.53
N VAL A 148 -2.68 -14.22 -10.50
CA VAL A 148 -3.88 -14.58 -9.72
C VAL A 148 -5.00 -13.57 -9.86
N ALA A 149 -4.76 -12.27 -10.08
CA ALA A 149 -5.86 -11.31 -10.22
C ALA A 149 -5.83 -10.62 -11.58
N GLU A 150 -6.98 -10.49 -12.25
CA GLU A 150 -7.12 -9.81 -13.54
C GLU A 150 -7.17 -8.27 -13.42
N PHE A 151 -6.42 -7.71 -12.46
CA PHE A 151 -6.38 -6.26 -12.24
C PHE A 151 -5.59 -5.54 -13.33
N SER A 152 -5.92 -4.27 -13.57
CA SER A 152 -5.08 -3.40 -14.40
C SER A 152 -3.67 -3.21 -13.81
N PRO A 153 -2.68 -2.82 -14.63
CA PRO A 153 -1.34 -2.52 -14.16
C PRO A 153 -1.28 -1.46 -13.05
N SER A 154 -2.17 -0.46 -13.07
CA SER A 154 -2.28 0.56 -12.03
C SER A 154 -2.74 -0.02 -10.70
N ASN A 155 -3.77 -0.87 -10.72
CA ASN A 155 -4.26 -1.53 -9.50
C ASN A 155 -3.26 -2.58 -8.98
N CYS A 156 -2.47 -3.19 -9.87
CA CYS A 156 -1.35 -4.03 -9.45
C CYS A 156 -0.30 -3.26 -8.66
N ILE A 157 0.03 -2.03 -9.07
CA ILE A 157 0.98 -1.16 -8.36
C ILE A 157 0.39 -0.76 -7.01
N HIS A 158 -0.86 -0.30 -7.00
CA HIS A 158 -1.57 0.08 -5.77
C HIS A 158 -1.59 -1.06 -4.74
N ALA A 159 -1.86 -2.29 -5.19
CA ALA A 159 -1.88 -3.46 -4.33
C ALA A 159 -0.51 -3.80 -3.69
N ILE A 160 0.58 -3.53 -4.41
CA ILE A 160 1.94 -3.71 -3.90
C ILE A 160 2.25 -2.68 -2.82
N ASP A 161 1.86 -1.43 -3.03
CA ASP A 161 2.10 -0.36 -2.08
C ASP A 161 1.26 -0.56 -0.81
N SER A 162 -0.04 -0.86 -0.97
CA SER A 162 -0.96 -1.09 0.16
C SER A 162 -0.55 -2.29 1.02
N LYS A 163 0.01 -3.36 0.45
CA LYS A 163 0.43 -4.55 1.23
C LYS A 163 1.57 -4.23 2.20
N ASN A 164 2.55 -3.45 1.78
CA ASN A 164 3.73 -3.18 2.60
C ASN A 164 3.36 -2.36 3.84
N GLU A 165 2.52 -1.34 3.66
CA GLU A 165 2.04 -0.47 4.73
C GLU A 165 1.12 -1.23 5.69
N ASN A 166 0.18 -2.01 5.14
CA ASN A 166 -0.74 -2.79 5.96
C ASN A 166 -0.06 -3.93 6.74
N THR A 167 1.01 -4.54 6.21
CA THR A 167 1.71 -5.63 6.92
C THR A 167 2.30 -5.15 8.25
N VAL A 168 2.87 -3.94 8.27
CA VAL A 168 3.46 -3.36 9.49
C VAL A 168 2.38 -3.04 10.51
N LEU A 169 1.31 -2.37 10.07
CA LEU A 169 0.18 -2.01 10.93
C LEU A 169 -0.55 -3.24 11.46
N LYS A 170 -0.76 -4.29 10.65
CA LYS A 170 -1.38 -5.57 11.05
C LYS A 170 -0.60 -6.27 12.15
N ARG A 171 0.73 -6.38 12.01
CA ARG A 171 1.58 -6.99 13.06
C ARG A 171 1.47 -6.22 14.38
N LYS A 172 1.30 -4.91 14.31
CA LYS A 172 1.16 -4.05 15.48
C LYS A 172 -0.24 -4.15 16.09
N ALA A 173 -1.29 -4.13 15.28
CA ALA A 173 -2.68 -4.35 15.71
C ALA A 173 -2.83 -5.72 16.40
N LYS A 174 -2.24 -6.78 15.83
CA LYS A 174 -2.22 -8.12 16.45
C LYS A 174 -1.58 -8.10 17.84
N LYS A 175 -0.48 -7.38 18.02
CA LYS A 175 0.16 -7.20 19.35
C LYS A 175 -0.69 -6.40 20.33
N LEU A 176 -1.62 -5.59 19.84
CA LEU A 176 -2.55 -4.79 20.63
C LEU A 176 -3.86 -5.52 20.95
N GLY A 177 -4.03 -6.78 20.50
CA GLY A 177 -5.19 -7.62 20.78
C GLY A 177 -6.18 -7.77 19.62
N PHE A 178 -5.88 -7.22 18.44
CA PHE A 178 -6.68 -7.40 17.23
C PHE A 178 -6.17 -8.63 16.44
N ASP A 179 -6.47 -9.84 16.92
CA ASP A 179 -5.91 -11.10 16.41
C ASP A 179 -6.79 -11.83 15.38
N LYS A 180 -8.05 -11.41 15.21
CA LYS A 180 -9.05 -12.02 14.30
C LYS A 180 -8.91 -11.65 12.82
N TYR A 181 -7.72 -11.27 12.38
CA TYR A 181 -7.51 -10.82 11.00
C TYR A 181 -7.78 -11.93 9.96
N GLU A 182 -7.42 -13.17 10.28
CA GLU A 182 -7.69 -14.32 9.40
C GLU A 182 -9.20 -14.61 9.26
N GLU A 183 -9.98 -14.34 10.31
CA GLU A 183 -11.45 -14.46 10.26
C GLU A 183 -12.02 -13.42 9.29
N LEU A 184 -11.52 -12.19 9.35
CA LEU A 184 -11.91 -11.12 8.44
C LEU A 184 -11.66 -11.48 6.97
N ILE A 185 -10.49 -12.05 6.65
CA ILE A 185 -10.17 -12.49 5.27
C ILE A 185 -11.18 -13.53 4.77
N LYS A 186 -11.54 -14.50 5.60
CA LYS A 186 -12.52 -15.53 5.23
C LYS A 186 -13.90 -14.92 4.95
N LYS A 187 -14.34 -14.02 5.83
CA LYS A 187 -15.62 -13.31 5.68
C LYS A 187 -15.62 -12.41 4.44
N MET A 188 -14.51 -11.74 4.18
CA MET A 188 -14.31 -10.91 2.99
C MET A 188 -14.40 -11.73 1.69
N ARG A 189 -13.77 -12.90 1.67
CA ARG A 189 -13.88 -13.85 0.55
C ARG A 189 -15.33 -14.30 0.34
N ASN A 190 -16.03 -14.67 1.41
CA ASN A 190 -17.43 -15.10 1.33
C ASN A 190 -18.32 -13.98 0.79
N TYR A 191 -18.14 -12.77 1.29
CA TYR A 191 -18.84 -11.58 0.82
C TYR A 191 -18.60 -11.33 -0.67
N TYR A 192 -17.35 -11.40 -1.12
CA TYR A 192 -17.03 -11.29 -2.54
C TYR A 192 -17.77 -12.35 -3.38
N ASN A 193 -17.67 -13.62 -3.00
CA ASN A 193 -18.26 -14.71 -3.77
C ASN A 193 -19.79 -14.68 -3.78
N LYS A 194 -20.41 -14.40 -2.63
CA LYS A 194 -21.86 -14.47 -2.47
C LYS A 194 -22.57 -13.19 -2.91
N ARG A 195 -21.96 -12.02 -2.72
CA ARG A 195 -22.59 -10.72 -3.00
C ARG A 195 -22.02 -10.01 -4.21
N ILE A 196 -20.70 -9.89 -4.31
CA ILE A 196 -20.07 -9.15 -5.42
C ILE A 196 -20.18 -9.92 -6.73
N LEU A 197 -19.78 -11.19 -6.78
CA LEU A 197 -19.85 -11.99 -8.01
C LEU A 197 -21.29 -12.27 -8.47
N SER A 198 -22.24 -12.40 -7.53
CA SER A 198 -23.64 -12.65 -7.87
C SER A 198 -24.31 -11.43 -8.51
N ARG A 199 -23.98 -10.22 -8.04
CA ARG A 199 -24.54 -8.96 -8.57
C ARG A 199 -23.75 -8.39 -9.74
N TYR A 200 -22.44 -8.61 -9.76
CA TYR A 200 -21.50 -8.03 -10.72
C TYR A 200 -20.63 -9.14 -11.33
N PRO A 201 -21.18 -9.95 -12.24
CA PRO A 201 -20.48 -11.11 -12.78
C PRO A 201 -19.33 -10.70 -13.73
N PRO A 202 -18.28 -11.54 -13.84
CA PRO A 202 -17.03 -11.20 -14.54
C PRO A 202 -17.18 -11.00 -16.05
N ASN A 203 -18.25 -11.53 -16.65
CA ASN A 203 -18.56 -11.34 -18.06
C ASN A 203 -19.10 -9.93 -18.39
N LEU A 204 -19.56 -9.17 -17.39
CA LEU A 204 -20.15 -7.83 -17.57
C LEU A 204 -19.33 -6.73 -16.91
N TYR A 205 -18.61 -7.06 -15.84
CA TYR A 205 -17.79 -6.14 -15.06
C TYR A 205 -16.38 -6.71 -14.99
N ASN A 206 -15.35 -5.88 -15.16
CA ASN A 206 -13.96 -6.32 -14.99
C ASN A 206 -13.55 -6.29 -13.50
N ALA A 207 -12.37 -6.84 -13.18
CA ALA A 207 -11.87 -6.91 -11.80
C ALA A 207 -11.77 -5.54 -11.14
N ASP A 208 -11.29 -4.53 -11.87
CA ASP A 208 -11.18 -3.15 -11.37
C ASP A 208 -12.53 -2.56 -10.98
N LYS A 209 -13.58 -2.78 -11.80
CA LYS A 209 -14.92 -2.26 -11.48
C LYS A 209 -15.54 -2.99 -10.29
N ARG A 210 -15.31 -4.30 -10.18
CA ARG A 210 -15.74 -5.08 -9.00
C ARG A 210 -15.01 -4.60 -7.73
N LEU A 211 -13.74 -4.22 -7.85
CA LEU A 211 -12.95 -3.68 -6.73
C LEU A 211 -13.53 -2.35 -6.25
N GLU A 212 -13.80 -1.41 -7.16
CA GLU A 212 -14.43 -0.12 -6.85
C GLU A 212 -15.74 -0.32 -6.08
N ILE A 213 -16.63 -1.18 -6.59
CA ILE A 213 -17.92 -1.48 -5.96
C ILE A 213 -17.72 -2.11 -4.57
N MET A 214 -16.78 -3.04 -4.44
CA MET A 214 -16.50 -3.68 -3.17
C MET A 214 -15.97 -2.69 -2.14
N ILE A 215 -15.12 -1.75 -2.54
CA ILE A 215 -14.64 -0.67 -1.67
C ILE A 215 -15.80 0.22 -1.23
N ASP A 216 -16.64 0.66 -2.17
CA ASP A 216 -17.79 1.52 -1.88
C ASP A 216 -18.74 0.86 -0.87
N GLU A 217 -19.14 -0.40 -1.10
CA GLU A 217 -20.04 -1.12 -0.19
C GLU A 217 -19.41 -1.34 1.20
N LEU A 218 -18.11 -1.65 1.27
CA LEU A 218 -17.41 -1.82 2.55
C LEU A 218 -17.18 -0.50 3.28
N PHE A 219 -16.99 0.61 2.56
CA PHE A 219 -16.86 1.93 3.14
C PHE A 219 -18.18 2.39 3.76
N GLU A 220 -19.32 2.07 3.13
CA GLU A 220 -20.65 2.31 3.68
C GLU A 220 -20.94 1.49 4.95
N PHE A 221 -20.30 0.34 5.12
CA PHE A 221 -20.42 -0.46 6.36
C PHE A 221 -19.74 0.21 7.56
N LEU A 222 -18.76 1.08 7.32
CA LEU A 222 -18.03 1.73 8.39
C LEU A 222 -18.88 2.81 9.07
N PRO A 223 -18.76 2.98 10.40
CA PRO A 223 -19.34 4.13 11.08
C PRO A 223 -18.81 5.43 10.48
N ALA A 224 -19.61 6.50 10.51
CA ALA A 224 -19.22 7.81 9.98
C ALA A 224 -17.89 8.35 10.58
N SER A 225 -17.52 7.93 11.79
CA SER A 225 -16.24 8.28 12.43
C SER A 225 -15.02 7.64 11.78
N PHE A 226 -15.20 6.59 10.98
CA PHE A 226 -14.16 5.87 10.26
C PHE A 226 -14.24 6.09 8.74
N GLN A 227 -15.18 6.89 8.25
CA GLN A 227 -15.32 7.22 6.83
C GLN A 227 -14.42 8.39 6.45
N ASP A 228 -13.10 8.19 6.53
CA ASP A 228 -12.10 9.16 6.08
C ASP A 228 -11.22 8.61 4.95
N ASP A 229 -10.40 9.47 4.36
CA ASP A 229 -9.56 9.11 3.21
C ASP A 229 -8.63 7.91 3.51
N ASP A 230 -8.14 7.80 4.76
CA ASP A 230 -7.29 6.68 5.18
C ASP A 230 -8.04 5.33 5.15
N ALA A 231 -9.35 5.33 5.35
CA ALA A 231 -10.14 4.11 5.41
C ALA A 231 -10.19 3.39 4.07
N ILE A 232 -10.18 4.14 2.96
CA ILE A 232 -10.09 3.56 1.61
C ILE A 232 -8.77 2.82 1.45
N ASP A 233 -7.67 3.37 1.95
CA ASP A 233 -6.35 2.73 1.89
C ASP A 233 -6.27 1.47 2.77
N TYR A 234 -6.92 1.50 3.95
CA TYR A 234 -7.04 0.33 4.80
C TYR A 234 -7.89 -0.76 4.15
N LEU A 235 -9.04 -0.42 3.57
CA LEU A 235 -9.92 -1.36 2.88
C LEU A 235 -9.22 -2.00 1.69
N ASN A 236 -8.55 -1.20 0.85
CA ASN A 236 -7.70 -1.68 -0.24
C ASN A 236 -6.69 -2.72 0.27
N GLY A 237 -5.97 -2.41 1.34
CA GLY A 237 -5.02 -3.33 1.94
C GLY A 237 -5.61 -4.61 2.53
N ILE A 238 -6.88 -4.62 2.91
CA ILE A 238 -7.59 -5.85 3.32
C ILE A 238 -8.01 -6.65 2.10
N ILE A 239 -8.58 -5.98 1.09
CA ILE A 239 -9.05 -6.61 -0.14
C ILE A 239 -7.88 -7.27 -0.86
N PHE A 240 -6.76 -6.57 -1.05
CA PHE A 240 -5.60 -7.14 -1.73
C PHE A 240 -4.96 -8.31 -0.98
N ASP A 241 -4.94 -8.25 0.36
CA ASP A 241 -4.52 -9.41 1.16
C ASP A 241 -5.48 -10.59 0.98
N THR A 242 -6.79 -10.32 0.88
CA THR A 242 -7.81 -11.33 0.59
C THR A 242 -7.65 -11.89 -0.82
N THR A 243 -7.44 -11.05 -1.84
CA THR A 243 -7.12 -11.44 -3.22
C THR A 243 -5.93 -12.37 -3.25
N PHE A 244 -4.88 -12.07 -2.50
CA PHE A 244 -3.68 -12.90 -2.46
C PHE A 244 -3.91 -14.24 -1.76
N GLN A 245 -4.51 -14.24 -0.57
CA GLN A 245 -4.65 -15.44 0.24
C GLN A 245 -5.78 -16.35 -0.25
N CYS A 246 -6.86 -15.76 -0.76
CA CYS A 246 -8.08 -16.47 -1.11
C CYS A 246 -8.38 -16.51 -2.61
N LYS A 247 -7.53 -15.90 -3.45
CA LYS A 247 -7.66 -15.86 -4.91
C LYS A 247 -9.03 -15.34 -5.37
N ILE A 248 -9.45 -14.19 -4.86
CA ILE A 248 -10.62 -13.47 -5.39
C ILE A 248 -10.18 -12.54 -6.55
N PHE A 249 -11.09 -12.19 -7.47
CA PHE A 249 -10.78 -11.44 -8.70
C PHE A 249 -9.93 -12.20 -9.73
N ASN A 250 -10.03 -13.53 -9.74
CA ASN A 250 -9.20 -14.42 -10.54
C ASN A 250 -9.95 -15.16 -11.65
N GLU A 251 -11.18 -14.72 -11.96
CA GLU A 251 -12.15 -15.43 -12.80
C GLU A 251 -12.05 -15.11 -14.28
#